data_AF-A0AAU4EIY7-F1
#
_entry.id   AF-A0AAU4EIY7-F1
#
_cell.length_a   1.000
_cell.length_b   1.000
_cell.length_c   1.000
_cell.angle_alpha   90.00
_cell.angle_beta   90.00
_cell.angle_gamma   90.00
#
_symmetry.space_group_name_H-M   'P 1'
#
loop_
_entity.id
_entity.type
_entity.pdbx_description
1 polymer ?
#
loop_
_entity_poly.entity_id
_entity_poly.type
_entity_poly.pdbx_seq_one_letter_code
_entity_poly.pdbx_strand_id
1 'polypeptide(L)'
;MTTSTVHTAPSTGGDSAFDRACRLIQTELGGRRIAPEPEHWLDQLVRNRHHKTAFITAVRRHCLVSGVVEACRVVEAVYPYLDTDGGCTDAAVDAAWRILEPEAHRWSEDQQDTRRSSTGECLADALTEADAAVA
;
A
#
# COMPACT_ATOMS: atom_id res chain seq x y z
N MET A 1 -11.61 -65.67 -32.89
CA MET A 1 -10.50 -64.77 -32.51
C MET A 1 -11.10 -63.39 -32.28
N THR A 2 -10.83 -62.77 -31.13
CA THR A 2 -11.39 -61.48 -30.72
C THR A 2 -10.40 -60.35 -30.99
N THR A 3 -10.68 -59.51 -31.99
CA THR A 3 -9.95 -58.25 -32.21
C THR A 3 -10.45 -57.19 -31.24
N SER A 4 -9.67 -56.95 -30.18
CA SER A 4 -9.90 -55.82 -29.27
C SER A 4 -9.44 -54.52 -29.93
N THR A 5 -10.38 -53.76 -30.51
CA THR A 5 -10.11 -52.39 -30.94
C THR A 5 -10.05 -51.48 -29.72
N VAL A 6 -8.86 -51.35 -29.15
CA VAL A 6 -8.53 -50.26 -28.23
C VAL A 6 -8.84 -48.95 -28.95
N HIS A 7 -9.84 -48.21 -28.48
CA HIS A 7 -10.03 -46.82 -28.88
C HIS A 7 -8.94 -45.97 -28.20
N THR A 8 -7.75 -46.02 -28.79
CA THR A 8 -6.72 -45.02 -28.53
C THR A 8 -7.29 -43.69 -28.99
N ALA A 9 -7.53 -42.77 -28.05
CA ALA A 9 -7.90 -41.40 -28.38
C ALA A 9 -6.87 -40.83 -29.36
N PRO A 10 -7.26 -40.03 -30.36
CA PRO A 10 -6.32 -39.45 -31.30
C PRO A 10 -5.29 -38.65 -30.50
N SER A 11 -4.01 -39.03 -30.63
CA SER A 11 -2.91 -38.32 -29.98
C SER A 11 -2.82 -36.92 -30.57
N THR A 12 -3.50 -35.96 -29.94
CA THR A 12 -3.43 -34.55 -30.29
C THR A 12 -2.06 -34.02 -29.88
N GLY A 13 -1.05 -34.31 -30.71
CA GLY A 13 0.19 -33.53 -30.80
C GLY A 13 -0.10 -32.16 -31.42
N GLY A 14 -1.08 -31.47 -30.86
CA GLY A 14 -1.44 -30.11 -31.19
C GLY A 14 -0.93 -29.22 -30.07
N ASP A 15 -0.11 -28.24 -30.45
CA ASP A 15 0.27 -27.11 -29.59
C ASP A 15 -0.89 -26.68 -28.70
N SER A 16 -0.62 -26.51 -27.40
CA SER A 16 -1.67 -26.17 -26.46
C SER A 16 -2.33 -24.84 -26.85
N ALA A 17 -3.58 -24.63 -26.40
CA ALA A 17 -4.25 -23.34 -26.62
C ALA A 17 -3.40 -22.16 -26.10
N PHE A 18 -2.59 -22.39 -25.07
CA PHE A 18 -1.58 -21.48 -24.55
C PHE A 18 -0.45 -21.22 -25.56
N ASP A 19 0.20 -22.24 -26.12
CA ASP A 19 1.27 -22.09 -27.13
C ASP A 19 0.79 -21.41 -28.42
N ARG A 20 -0.50 -21.55 -28.75
CA ARG A 20 -1.12 -20.84 -29.87
C ARG A 20 -1.40 -19.37 -29.52
N ALA A 21 -1.90 -19.09 -28.32
CA ALA A 21 -2.11 -17.73 -27.82
C ALA A 21 -0.79 -16.95 -27.69
N CYS A 22 0.27 -17.56 -27.16
CA CYS A 22 1.59 -16.94 -27.02
C CYS A 22 2.19 -16.52 -28.36
N ARG A 23 2.04 -17.35 -29.42
CA ARG A 23 2.51 -16.97 -30.76
C ARG A 23 1.70 -15.83 -31.37
N LEU A 24 0.37 -15.85 -31.25
CA LEU A 24 -0.50 -14.75 -31.69
C LEU A 24 -0.12 -13.42 -31.02
N ILE A 25 0.16 -13.43 -29.72
CA ILE A 25 0.64 -12.24 -28.98
C ILE A 25 1.99 -11.76 -29.52
N GLN A 26 2.92 -12.66 -29.83
CA GLN A 26 4.23 -12.29 -30.38
C GLN A 26 4.15 -11.74 -31.81
N THR A 27 3.34 -12.33 -32.69
CA THR A 27 3.24 -11.92 -34.10
C THR A 27 2.39 -10.68 -34.32
N GLU A 28 1.22 -10.58 -33.67
CA GLU A 28 0.26 -9.50 -33.94
C GLU A 28 0.59 -8.21 -33.17
N LEU A 29 1.12 -8.31 -31.95
CA LEU A 29 1.44 -7.14 -31.11
C LEU A 29 2.91 -6.70 -31.21
N GLY A 30 3.67 -7.25 -32.17
CA GLY A 30 5.08 -6.91 -32.38
C GLY A 30 5.93 -7.17 -31.14
N GLY A 31 5.65 -8.26 -30.43
CA GLY A 31 6.10 -8.54 -29.07
C GLY A 31 7.61 -8.76 -28.93
N ARG A 32 8.40 -7.69 -28.99
CA ARG A 32 9.73 -7.66 -28.39
C ARG A 32 9.56 -8.01 -26.92
N ARG A 33 10.26 -9.06 -26.47
CA ARG A 33 10.36 -9.44 -25.05
C ARG A 33 10.76 -8.19 -24.27
N ILE A 34 9.88 -7.71 -23.39
CA ILE A 34 10.21 -6.63 -22.46
C ILE A 34 11.42 -7.13 -21.65
N ALA A 35 12.46 -6.32 -21.59
CA ALA A 35 13.73 -6.72 -21.01
C ALA A 35 13.64 -6.87 -19.48
N PRO A 36 14.55 -7.70 -18.90
CA PRO A 36 14.85 -7.78 -17.47
C PRO A 36 14.64 -6.51 -16.62
N GLU A 37 13.96 -6.50 -15.47
CA GLU A 37 12.53 -6.81 -15.22
C GLU A 37 11.96 -5.57 -14.46
N PRO A 38 10.63 -5.38 -14.24
CA PRO A 38 10.10 -4.13 -13.67
C PRO A 38 10.16 -4.17 -12.13
N GLU A 39 11.37 -4.23 -11.58
CA GLU A 39 11.67 -4.41 -10.16
C GLU A 39 11.22 -3.20 -9.33
N HIS A 40 11.66 -1.99 -9.70
CA HIS A 40 11.54 -0.80 -8.86
C HIS A 40 10.11 -0.40 -8.46
N TRP A 41 9.08 -0.64 -9.28
CA TRP A 41 7.70 -0.32 -8.87
C TRP A 41 7.11 -1.38 -7.92
N LEU A 42 7.51 -2.65 -8.06
CA LEU A 42 7.14 -3.70 -7.11
C LEU A 42 7.85 -3.47 -5.77
N ASP A 43 9.14 -3.17 -5.80
CA ASP A 43 9.92 -2.83 -4.61
C ASP A 43 9.36 -1.59 -3.91
N GLN A 44 8.98 -0.55 -4.67
CA GLN A 44 8.34 0.65 -4.12
C GLN A 44 6.97 0.36 -3.51
N LEU A 45 6.14 -0.49 -4.14
CA LEU A 45 4.87 -0.92 -3.54
C LEU A 45 5.07 -1.74 -2.27
N VAL A 46 6.06 -2.62 -2.25
CA VAL A 46 6.43 -3.42 -1.07
C VAL A 46 6.94 -2.50 0.05
N ARG A 47 7.82 -1.54 -0.26
CA ARG A 47 8.33 -0.55 0.70
C ARG A 47 7.20 0.32 1.26
N ASN A 48 6.33 0.87 0.40
CA ASN A 48 5.16 1.66 0.82
C ASN A 48 4.20 0.85 1.69
N ARG A 49 4.01 -0.45 1.42
CA ARG A 49 3.19 -1.34 2.25
C ARG A 49 3.82 -1.58 3.63
N HIS A 50 5.12 -1.84 3.70
CA HIS A 50 5.83 -1.99 4.97
C HIS A 50 5.80 -0.69 5.77
N HIS A 51 6.07 0.45 5.12
CA HIS A 51 6.05 1.78 5.74
C HIS A 51 4.68 2.10 6.34
N LYS A 52 3.58 1.92 5.57
CA LYS A 52 2.21 2.08 6.11
C LYS A 52 1.93 1.15 7.30
N THR A 53 2.44 -0.08 7.27
CA THR A 53 2.25 -1.05 8.38
C THR A 53 3.02 -0.63 9.63
N ALA A 54 4.25 -0.14 9.46
CA ALA A 54 5.05 0.43 10.54
C ALA A 54 4.40 1.71 11.10
N PHE A 55 3.95 2.61 10.23
CA PHE A 55 3.28 3.85 10.60
C PHE A 55 1.96 3.63 11.35
N ILE A 56 1.13 2.66 10.95
CA ILE A 56 -0.06 2.25 11.73
C ILE A 56 0.36 1.77 13.13
N THR A 57 1.49 1.06 13.25
CA THR A 57 2.00 0.58 14.54
C THR A 57 2.53 1.72 15.40
N ALA A 58 3.23 2.69 14.81
CA ALA A 58 3.79 3.85 15.50
C ALA A 58 2.70 4.85 15.93
N VAL A 59 1.71 5.13 15.09
CA VAL A 59 0.51 5.92 15.45
C VAL A 59 -0.22 5.32 16.65
N ARG A 60 -0.28 3.98 16.77
CA ARG A 60 -0.83 3.31 17.97
C ARG A 60 -0.01 3.49 19.24
N ARG A 61 1.28 3.80 19.14
CA ARG A 61 2.17 4.03 20.28
C ARG A 61 2.15 5.49 20.72
N HIS A 62 2.26 6.41 19.75
CA HIS A 62 2.45 7.85 20.01
C HIS A 62 1.14 8.63 20.09
N CYS A 63 0.18 8.38 19.19
CA CYS A 63 -1.05 9.19 19.09
C CYS A 63 -2.20 8.74 20.02
N LEU A 64 -1.95 7.83 20.97
CA LEU A 64 -2.90 7.34 22.00
C LEU A 64 -4.27 6.85 21.50
N VAL A 65 -4.38 6.46 20.23
CA VAL A 65 -5.62 5.96 19.61
C VAL A 65 -6.17 4.71 20.29
N SER A 66 -7.49 4.62 20.36
CA SER A 66 -8.26 3.55 21.03
C SER A 66 -8.02 2.16 20.44
N GLY A 67 -7.59 2.04 19.18
CA GLY A 67 -7.39 0.75 18.53
C GLY A 67 -6.81 0.82 17.12
N VAL A 68 -6.61 -0.36 16.52
CA VAL A 68 -6.03 -0.51 15.17
C VAL A 68 -6.86 0.20 14.10
N VAL A 69 -8.20 0.13 14.18
CA VAL A 69 -9.10 0.73 13.17
C VAL A 69 -8.94 2.25 13.12
N GLU A 70 -8.76 2.90 14.27
CA GLU A 70 -8.55 4.34 14.37
C GLU A 70 -7.17 4.73 13.86
N ALA A 71 -6.13 3.97 14.19
CA ALA A 71 -4.79 4.14 13.63
C ALA A 71 -4.77 4.01 12.10
N CYS A 72 -5.48 3.02 11.53
CA CYS A 72 -5.62 2.89 10.08
C CYS A 72 -6.26 4.13 9.47
N ARG A 73 -7.35 4.65 10.06
CA ARG A 73 -8.02 5.87 9.56
C ARG A 73 -7.10 7.09 9.60
N VAL A 74 -6.34 7.27 10.69
CA VAL A 74 -5.34 8.35 10.80
C VAL A 74 -4.30 8.22 9.69
N VAL A 75 -3.71 7.03 9.51
CA VAL A 75 -2.70 6.81 8.46
C VAL A 75 -3.27 7.00 7.05
N GLU A 76 -4.48 6.49 6.77
CA GLU A 76 -5.15 6.63 5.48
C GLU A 76 -5.47 8.11 5.15
N ALA A 77 -5.81 8.93 6.15
CA ALA A 77 -6.06 10.35 5.98
C ALA A 77 -4.78 11.19 5.90
N VAL A 78 -3.72 10.81 6.62
CA VAL A 78 -2.42 11.51 6.65
C VAL A 78 -1.62 11.28 5.36
N TYR A 79 -1.54 10.03 4.88
CA TYR A 79 -0.61 9.64 3.82
C TYR A 79 -0.67 10.49 2.52
N PRO A 80 -1.84 10.95 2.05
CA PRO A 80 -1.94 11.81 0.86
C PRO A 80 -1.37 13.23 1.04
N TYR A 81 -1.10 13.64 2.28
CA TYR A 81 -0.62 14.98 2.63
C TYR A 81 0.82 15.00 3.16
N LEU A 82 1.51 13.86 3.16
CA LEU A 82 2.96 13.84 3.39
C LEU A 82 3.68 14.57 2.26
N ASP A 83 4.82 15.18 2.55
CA ASP A 83 5.64 15.82 1.52
C ASP A 83 6.37 14.80 0.62
N THR A 84 7.18 15.29 -0.32
CA THR A 84 7.92 14.44 -1.28
C THR A 84 8.94 13.51 -0.63
N ASP A 85 9.41 13.84 0.57
CA ASP A 85 10.38 13.05 1.33
C ASP A 85 9.71 12.17 2.40
N GLY A 86 8.37 12.24 2.52
CA GLY A 86 7.56 11.52 3.50
C GLY A 86 7.30 12.29 4.80
N GLY A 87 7.75 13.54 4.89
CA GLY A 87 7.64 14.39 6.08
C GLY A 87 6.21 14.83 6.41
N CYS A 88 6.02 15.20 7.69
CA CYS A 88 4.75 15.69 8.19
C CYS A 88 4.50 17.14 7.75
N THR A 89 3.33 17.42 7.19
CA THR A 89 2.89 18.76 6.80
C THR A 89 1.72 19.23 7.65
N ASP A 90 1.46 20.54 7.69
CA ASP A 90 0.28 21.09 8.38
C ASP A 90 -1.03 20.43 7.91
N ALA A 91 -1.14 20.08 6.62
CA ALA A 91 -2.31 19.39 6.07
C ALA A 91 -2.44 17.94 6.56
N ALA A 92 -1.31 17.24 6.77
CA ALA A 92 -1.30 15.94 7.43
C ALA A 92 -1.73 16.03 8.91
N VAL A 93 -1.23 17.03 9.65
CA VAL A 93 -1.65 17.29 11.03
C VAL A 93 -3.16 17.55 11.08
N ASP A 94 -3.68 18.43 10.23
CA ASP A 94 -5.10 18.77 10.17
C ASP A 94 -5.99 17.57 9.74
N ALA A 95 -5.47 16.65 8.93
CA ALA A 95 -6.16 15.43 8.53
C ALA A 95 -6.26 14.41 9.69
N ALA A 96 -5.18 14.20 10.45
CA ALA A 96 -5.19 13.36 11.65
C ALA A 96 -6.05 13.98 12.75
N TRP A 97 -5.91 15.29 12.97
CA TRP A 97 -6.60 16.07 13.99
C TRP A 97 -8.12 15.86 13.97
N ARG A 98 -8.72 15.91 12.78
CA ARG A 98 -10.17 15.70 12.57
C ARG A 98 -10.66 14.29 12.91
N ILE A 99 -9.75 13.31 12.98
CA ILE A 99 -10.06 11.92 13.34
C ILE A 99 -9.84 11.70 14.83
N LEU A 100 -8.73 12.21 15.38
CA LEU A 100 -8.35 12.05 16.77
C LEU A 100 -9.28 12.84 17.71
N GLU A 101 -9.64 14.06 17.33
CA GLU A 101 -10.32 15.02 18.21
C GLU A 101 -11.61 15.57 17.55
N PRO A 102 -12.62 14.71 17.26
CA PRO A 102 -13.84 15.10 16.53
C PRO A 102 -14.69 16.17 17.25
N GLU A 103 -14.50 16.29 18.56
CA GLU A 103 -15.19 17.25 19.42
C GLU A 103 -14.39 18.54 19.66
N ALA A 104 -13.28 18.76 18.95
CA ALA A 104 -12.41 19.93 19.09
C ALA A 104 -13.15 21.28 18.95
N HIS A 105 -14.26 21.30 18.19
CA HIS A 105 -15.14 22.46 18.03
C HIS A 105 -15.79 22.96 19.34
N ARG A 106 -15.70 22.20 20.44
CA ARG A 106 -16.20 22.57 21.77
C ARG A 106 -15.14 23.21 22.68
N TRP A 107 -13.89 23.30 22.23
CA TRP A 107 -12.76 23.83 22.98
C TRP A 107 -12.46 25.28 22.61
N SER A 108 -11.78 26.01 23.50
CA SER A 108 -11.25 27.34 23.16
C SER A 108 -10.15 27.23 22.09
N GLU A 109 -9.87 28.32 21.38
CA GLU A 109 -8.82 28.37 20.35
C GLU A 109 -7.46 27.94 20.94
N ASP A 110 -7.05 28.50 22.09
CA ASP A 110 -5.84 28.09 22.82
C ASP A 110 -5.74 26.57 23.08
N GLN A 111 -6.87 25.92 23.37
CA GLN A 111 -6.93 24.47 23.64
C GLN A 111 -6.82 23.66 22.34
N GLN A 112 -7.47 24.12 21.27
CA GLN A 112 -7.36 23.53 19.94
C GLN A 112 -5.92 23.63 19.41
N ASP A 113 -5.28 24.79 19.53
CA ASP A 113 -3.92 25.01 19.05
C ASP A 113 -2.87 24.22 19.85
N THR A 114 -2.98 24.22 21.19
CA THR A 114 -2.10 23.41 22.06
C THR A 114 -2.15 21.93 21.67
N ARG A 115 -3.36 21.38 21.51
CA ARG A 115 -3.57 19.97 21.18
C ARG A 115 -3.25 19.63 19.72
N ARG A 116 -3.46 20.56 18.77
CA ARG A 116 -3.00 20.42 17.38
C ARG A 116 -1.48 20.34 17.33
N SER A 117 -0.76 21.15 18.12
CA SER A 117 0.70 21.05 18.27
C SER A 117 1.12 19.66 18.77
N SER A 118 0.50 19.16 19.84
CA SER A 118 0.77 17.80 20.34
C SER A 118 0.47 16.71 19.30
N THR A 119 -0.56 16.89 18.47
CA THR A 119 -0.85 15.96 17.36
C THR A 119 0.25 16.00 16.30
N GLY A 120 0.79 17.17 15.98
CA GLY A 120 1.95 17.31 15.10
C GLY A 120 3.19 16.60 15.63
N GLU A 121 3.50 16.77 16.92
CA GLU A 121 4.59 16.07 17.61
C GLU A 121 4.40 14.54 17.53
N CYS A 122 3.23 14.02 17.93
CA CYS A 122 2.95 12.58 17.89
C CYS A 122 2.99 11.98 16.47
N LEU A 123 2.66 12.75 15.44
CA LEU A 123 2.78 12.31 14.04
C LEU A 123 4.23 12.32 13.55
N ALA A 124 5.02 13.33 13.91
CA ALA A 124 6.43 13.42 13.55
C ALA A 124 7.24 12.27 14.17
N ASP A 125 6.99 11.95 15.44
CA ASP A 125 7.58 10.78 16.12
C ASP A 125 7.14 9.47 15.44
N ALA A 126 5.86 9.35 15.09
CA ALA A 126 5.33 8.15 14.45
C ALA A 126 5.85 7.94 13.01
N LEU A 127 6.09 9.00 12.25
CA LEU A 127 6.74 8.93 10.94
C LEU A 127 8.22 8.56 11.08
N THR A 128 8.94 9.20 12.01
CA THR A 128 10.35 8.90 12.29
C THR A 128 10.56 7.42 12.66
N GLU A 129 9.68 6.85 13.50
CA GLU A 129 9.70 5.42 13.84
C GLU A 129 9.37 4.53 12.62
N ALA A 130 8.42 4.94 11.78
CA ALA A 130 8.03 4.19 10.58
C ALA A 130 9.14 4.15 9.53
N ASP A 131 9.85 5.27 9.32
CA ASP A 131 10.98 5.39 8.42
C ASP A 131 12.15 4.52 8.90
N ALA A 132 12.47 4.58 10.20
CA ALA A 132 13.49 3.74 10.81
C ALA A 132 13.20 2.22 10.72
N ALA A 133 11.93 1.83 10.55
CA ALA A 133 11.52 0.45 10.37
C ALA A 133 11.62 -0.07 8.92
N VAL A 134 11.92 0.82 7.94
CA VAL A 134 12.02 0.48 6.50
C VAL A 134 13.30 1.03 5.82
N ALA A 135 14.28 1.41 6.63
CA ALA A 135 15.63 1.82 6.24
C ALA A 135 16.60 0.63 6.21
#